data_AF-A0A9R1C9B6-F1
#
_entry.id   AF-A0A9R1C9B6-F1
#
_cell.length_a   1.000
_cell.length_b   1.000
_cell.length_c   1.000
_cell.angle_alpha   90.00
_cell.angle_beta   90.00
_cell.angle_gamma   90.00
#
_symmetry.space_group_name_H-M   'P 1'
#
loop_
_entity.id
_entity.type
_entity.pdbx_description
1 polymer ?
#
loop_
_entity_poly.entity_id
_entity_poly.type
_entity_poly.pdbx_seq_one_letter_code
_entity_poly.pdbx_strand_id
1 'polypeptide(L)'
;MKHIAVFSKGRTAACLFATLLTLLSLASCKDSEDTPVTPDKPTEETDTVDQKVIAETPHVDIEGEGGKAYVFIKVYSTLYGLPQGSKLSVDAAWVKEESHQMRGESPQFADAKGSRAVYRGYYDMVYVLDVDKNEGLGREATITFNYYKDGGLHLGKPVKVTLHQWPRNLKSSETINVGHPGQLPVLMGGNVAAWSNLTSLKLTGQLNTADMRTLRLLLKRSVRSMTTYRDANGGKVEISTASTMNLRQLDMGDCELVEDGDTAVEECIEDVDRSYVQRRNVLGDRAFFVAGCKLDSIVLPKSLTEIGHDAFRMCGNLSYIDIPATVTTIGSYAFQNCTGMKEIRIPENSALKSLGVYALATGSELNTITFPASLEVVENNGILGNVAARNIHIKWPMPPVLSRFRISDKITLWVPKGSGDAYKAAFGWNHAKEIKEE
;
A
#
# COMPACT_ATOMS: atom_id res chain seq x y z
N MET A 1 -34.38 -44.37 -12.53
CA MET A 1 -34.17 -45.35 -13.64
C MET A 1 -34.85 -44.83 -14.90
N LYS A 2 -34.26 -45.09 -16.08
CA LYS A 2 -34.64 -44.60 -17.44
C LYS A 2 -34.39 -43.09 -17.63
N HIS A 3 -33.37 -42.62 -18.37
CA HIS A 3 -33.00 -42.75 -19.81
C HIS A 3 -33.96 -41.95 -20.74
N ILE A 4 -33.55 -41.16 -21.75
CA ILE A 4 -32.25 -40.97 -22.46
C ILE A 4 -32.12 -39.52 -23.04
N ALA A 5 -30.92 -39.14 -23.55
CA ALA A 5 -30.53 -37.82 -24.10
C ALA A 5 -31.15 -37.46 -25.49
N VAL A 6 -30.91 -36.28 -26.13
CA VAL A 6 -29.71 -35.94 -26.95
C VAL A 6 -29.79 -34.48 -27.54
N PHE A 7 -28.71 -33.66 -27.40
CA PHE A 7 -28.17 -32.57 -28.29
C PHE A 7 -29.07 -31.38 -28.77
N SER A 8 -28.60 -30.16 -29.15
CA SER A 8 -27.31 -29.43 -29.04
C SER A 8 -27.42 -27.95 -29.49
N LYS A 9 -26.42 -27.10 -29.14
CA LYS A 9 -26.07 -25.75 -29.72
C LYS A 9 -27.17 -24.64 -29.60
N GLY A 10 -26.85 -23.34 -29.49
CA GLY A 10 -25.58 -22.64 -29.26
C GLY A 10 -25.66 -21.13 -29.56
N ARG A 11 -25.11 -20.30 -28.66
CA ARG A 11 -24.66 -18.88 -28.80
C ARG A 11 -25.66 -17.70 -29.09
N THR A 12 -25.57 -16.72 -28.19
CA THR A 12 -25.54 -15.23 -28.37
C THR A 12 -26.73 -14.45 -28.98
N ALA A 13 -27.32 -13.52 -28.19
CA ALA A 13 -27.26 -12.05 -28.36
C ALA A 13 -28.43 -11.30 -27.66
N ALA A 14 -28.14 -10.27 -26.84
CA ALA A 14 -29.01 -9.19 -26.30
C ALA A 14 -28.25 -8.45 -25.18
N CYS A 15 -28.40 -7.16 -24.83
CA CYS A 15 -28.91 -5.91 -25.43
C CYS A 15 -28.11 -4.76 -24.73
N LEU A 16 -27.78 -3.57 -25.26
CA LEU A 16 -28.53 -2.49 -25.92
C LEU A 16 -29.41 -1.62 -24.98
N PHE A 17 -29.28 -0.28 -25.14
CA PHE A 17 -30.00 0.88 -24.55
C PHE A 17 -29.67 1.35 -23.11
N ALA A 18 -29.73 2.66 -22.74
CA ALA A 18 -29.59 3.92 -23.52
C ALA A 18 -29.58 5.22 -22.64
N THR A 19 -28.87 6.25 -23.14
CA THR A 19 -29.11 7.73 -23.12
C THR A 19 -29.91 8.46 -22.02
N LEU A 20 -29.34 9.57 -21.50
CA LEU A 20 -29.97 10.93 -21.41
C LEU A 20 -28.91 12.02 -21.02
N LEU A 21 -29.19 13.34 -20.99
CA LEU A 21 -29.34 14.26 -22.15
C LEU A 21 -29.12 15.77 -21.75
N THR A 22 -28.16 16.51 -22.35
CA THR A 22 -28.12 18.02 -22.52
C THR A 22 -28.10 18.95 -21.26
N LEU A 23 -27.72 20.25 -21.24
CA LEU A 23 -27.05 21.24 -22.15
C LEU A 23 -26.60 22.50 -21.34
N LEU A 24 -25.74 23.34 -21.93
CA LEU A 24 -25.60 24.81 -21.74
C LEU A 24 -25.12 25.45 -20.41
N SER A 25 -23.98 26.14 -20.49
CA SER A 25 -23.94 27.60 -20.27
C SER A 25 -22.92 28.25 -21.24
N LEU A 26 -23.13 29.50 -21.62
CA LEU A 26 -22.45 30.19 -22.73
C LEU A 26 -21.59 31.37 -22.24
N ALA A 27 -20.44 31.54 -22.90
CA ALA A 27 -19.70 32.77 -23.24
C ALA A 27 -19.86 34.07 -22.41
N SER A 28 -18.71 34.69 -22.15
CA SER A 28 -18.53 36.11 -22.48
C SER A 28 -17.14 36.33 -23.08
N CYS A 29 -17.08 37.10 -24.17
CA CYS A 29 -15.87 37.41 -24.93
C CYS A 29 -15.30 38.78 -24.54
N LYS A 30 -14.06 39.07 -24.96
CA LYS A 30 -13.60 40.45 -25.23
C LYS A 30 -12.41 40.44 -26.19
N ASP A 31 -12.59 41.13 -27.30
CA ASP A 31 -11.66 41.22 -28.44
C ASP A 31 -10.56 42.27 -28.25
N SER A 32 -9.47 42.13 -29.02
CA SER A 32 -8.88 43.26 -29.76
C SER A 32 -7.91 42.81 -30.88
N GLU A 33 -8.42 42.84 -32.11
CA GLU A 33 -7.79 43.24 -33.38
C GLU A 33 -6.47 42.59 -33.89
N ASP A 34 -6.59 41.95 -35.06
CA ASP A 34 -5.48 41.50 -35.92
C ASP A 34 -4.83 42.64 -36.73
N THR A 35 -3.53 42.50 -37.00
CA THR A 35 -2.91 42.98 -38.25
C THR A 35 -2.24 41.80 -38.97
N PRO A 36 -2.51 41.57 -40.26
CA PRO A 36 -2.08 40.35 -40.94
C PRO A 36 -0.60 40.41 -41.32
N VAL A 37 0.23 39.62 -40.62
CA VAL A 37 1.58 39.28 -41.10
C VAL A 37 1.48 38.07 -42.02
N THR A 38 2.11 38.16 -43.19
CA THR A 38 2.20 37.08 -44.18
C THR A 38 2.74 35.80 -43.54
N PRO A 39 2.30 34.60 -43.96
CA PRO A 39 2.89 33.36 -43.47
C PRO A 39 4.33 33.28 -43.99
N ASP A 40 5.28 33.56 -43.10
CA ASP A 40 6.66 33.14 -43.30
C ASP A 40 6.67 31.63 -43.55
N LYS A 41 7.55 31.20 -44.45
CA LYS A 41 7.74 29.77 -44.73
C LYS A 41 7.94 29.03 -43.40
N PRO A 42 7.36 27.83 -43.23
CA PRO A 42 7.74 27.00 -42.10
C PRO A 42 9.26 26.79 -42.18
N THR A 43 9.97 27.37 -41.22
CA THR A 43 11.32 26.94 -40.90
C THR A 43 11.25 25.45 -40.60
N GLU A 44 12.02 24.65 -41.32
CA GLU A 44 12.26 23.26 -40.95
C GLU A 44 13.08 23.25 -39.65
N GLU A 45 12.40 23.50 -38.53
CA GLU A 45 12.85 22.99 -37.25
C GLU A 45 12.78 21.47 -37.36
N THR A 46 13.93 20.89 -37.70
CA THR A 46 14.16 19.46 -37.58
C THR A 46 14.12 19.12 -36.09
N ASP A 47 12.92 18.83 -35.59
CA ASP A 47 12.69 18.23 -34.27
C ASP A 47 13.46 16.91 -34.22
N THR A 48 14.71 16.98 -33.79
CA THR A 48 15.53 15.83 -33.43
C THR A 48 14.94 15.29 -32.13
N VAL A 49 13.92 14.44 -32.27
CA VAL A 49 13.35 13.68 -31.16
C VAL A 49 14.45 12.81 -30.58
N ASP A 50 15.07 13.29 -29.49
CA ASP A 50 16.11 12.59 -28.76
C ASP A 50 15.62 11.17 -28.42
N GLN A 51 16.36 10.17 -28.88
CA GLN A 51 15.96 8.78 -28.76
C GLN A 51 16.04 8.31 -27.32
N LYS A 52 14.92 8.38 -26.62
CA LYS A 52 14.84 8.09 -25.20
C LYS A 52 14.32 6.67 -24.96
N VAL A 53 15.20 5.69 -25.11
CA VAL A 53 14.97 4.34 -24.56
C VAL A 53 14.97 4.45 -23.05
N ILE A 54 13.80 4.26 -22.44
CA ILE A 54 13.65 4.16 -20.99
C ILE A 54 13.42 2.69 -20.67
N ALA A 55 14.37 2.10 -19.95
CA ALA A 55 14.12 0.88 -19.19
C ALA A 55 13.61 1.31 -17.81
N GLU A 56 12.44 0.82 -17.41
CA GLU A 56 12.04 0.86 -15.99
C GLU A 56 12.99 -0.01 -15.16
N THR A 57 13.08 0.25 -13.85
CA THR A 57 13.93 -0.54 -12.95
C THR A 57 13.56 -2.01 -13.07
N PRO A 58 14.48 -2.90 -13.47
CA PRO A 58 14.13 -4.29 -13.71
C PRO A 58 13.58 -4.96 -12.45
N HIS A 59 12.39 -5.54 -12.55
CA HIS A 59 11.88 -6.43 -11.51
C HIS A 59 12.53 -7.80 -11.65
N VAL A 60 12.88 -8.44 -10.54
CA VAL A 60 13.58 -9.72 -10.55
C VAL A 60 12.94 -10.71 -9.59
N ASP A 61 12.22 -11.67 -10.16
CA ASP A 61 11.72 -12.84 -9.46
C ASP A 61 12.71 -14.01 -9.60
N ILE A 62 12.85 -14.80 -8.54
CA ILE A 62 13.67 -16.01 -8.53
C ILE A 62 12.85 -17.11 -7.85
N GLU A 63 12.49 -18.16 -8.57
CA GLU A 63 11.90 -19.36 -7.97
C GLU A 63 13.00 -20.35 -7.55
N GLY A 64 12.98 -20.75 -6.28
CA GLY A 64 13.35 -22.09 -5.77
C GLY A 64 14.71 -22.72 -6.13
N GLU A 65 15.58 -22.86 -5.12
CA GLU A 65 16.66 -23.87 -5.02
C GLU A 65 17.61 -24.02 -6.24
N GLY A 66 18.07 -22.88 -6.77
CA GLY A 66 19.33 -22.79 -7.50
C GLY A 66 19.21 -22.39 -8.97
N GLY A 67 20.29 -21.81 -9.48
CA GLY A 67 20.35 -21.31 -10.85
C GLY A 67 19.60 -19.99 -11.00
N LYS A 68 18.29 -20.03 -11.24
CA LYS A 68 17.68 -19.14 -12.24
C LYS A 68 16.92 -17.93 -11.69
N ALA A 69 17.42 -16.73 -12.02
CA ALA A 69 16.71 -15.47 -11.85
C ALA A 69 16.04 -15.01 -13.14
N TYR A 70 14.83 -14.46 -13.03
CA TYR A 70 14.08 -13.90 -14.14
C TYR A 70 14.07 -12.38 -14.03
N VAL A 71 14.75 -11.70 -14.95
CA VAL A 71 14.79 -10.23 -15.01
C VAL A 71 13.78 -9.74 -16.03
N PHE A 72 12.75 -9.05 -15.55
CA PHE A 72 11.72 -8.41 -16.37
C PHE A 72 12.15 -6.97 -16.69
N ILE A 73 12.21 -6.64 -17.97
CA ILE A 73 12.59 -5.32 -18.45
C ILE A 73 11.51 -4.80 -19.39
N LYS A 74 10.81 -3.75 -18.96
CA LYS A 74 9.91 -2.99 -19.84
C LYS A 74 10.74 -1.94 -20.58
N VAL A 75 10.77 -2.05 -21.90
CA VAL A 75 11.53 -1.14 -22.78
C VAL A 75 10.56 -0.30 -23.60
N TYR A 76 10.51 1.00 -23.34
CA TYR A 76 9.77 1.95 -24.20
C TYR A 76 10.61 2.33 -25.41
N SER A 77 10.01 2.24 -26.60
CA SER A 77 10.65 2.56 -27.87
C SER A 77 9.74 3.40 -28.77
N THR A 78 10.34 4.36 -29.47
CA THR A 78 9.71 5.12 -30.57
C THR A 78 10.02 4.54 -31.96
N LEU A 79 10.75 3.41 -32.02
CA LEU A 79 11.11 2.72 -33.25
C LEU A 79 10.07 1.64 -33.60
N TYR A 80 9.88 1.41 -34.90
CA TYR A 80 9.25 0.19 -35.42
C TYR A 80 10.17 -1.01 -35.13
N GLY A 81 9.95 -1.70 -34.02
CA GLY A 81 10.74 -2.86 -33.60
C GLY A 81 11.88 -2.52 -32.64
N LEU A 82 12.15 -3.43 -31.70
CA LEU A 82 13.44 -3.49 -31.02
C LEU A 82 14.55 -3.84 -32.03
N PRO A 83 15.70 -3.14 -32.03
CA PRO A 83 16.77 -3.45 -32.95
C PRO A 83 17.34 -4.86 -32.77
N GLN A 84 17.59 -5.54 -33.89
CA GLN A 84 18.10 -6.90 -33.91
C GLN A 84 19.49 -6.97 -33.25
N GLY A 85 19.67 -7.90 -32.32
CA GLY A 85 20.92 -8.06 -31.55
C GLY A 85 21.00 -7.27 -30.25
N SER A 86 19.91 -6.63 -29.80
CA SER A 86 19.82 -6.07 -28.44
C SER A 86 20.04 -7.15 -27.36
N LYS A 87 20.78 -6.82 -26.30
CA LYS A 87 21.23 -7.76 -25.25
C LYS A 87 21.21 -7.12 -23.87
N LEU A 88 21.04 -7.96 -22.86
CA LEU A 88 21.36 -7.56 -21.50
C LEU A 88 22.87 -7.67 -21.25
N SER A 89 23.38 -6.90 -20.30
CA SER A 89 24.72 -7.06 -19.76
C SER A 89 24.65 -6.86 -18.27
N VAL A 90 25.14 -7.84 -17.51
CA VAL A 90 25.08 -7.84 -16.05
C VAL A 90 26.49 -7.76 -15.50
N ASP A 91 26.81 -6.66 -14.84
CA ASP A 91 28.06 -6.47 -14.12
C ASP A 91 27.95 -7.07 -12.72
N ALA A 92 28.05 -8.40 -12.69
CA ALA A 92 28.11 -9.21 -11.48
C ALA A 92 28.75 -10.57 -11.79
N ALA A 93 29.95 -10.84 -11.25
CA ALA A 93 30.70 -12.07 -11.51
C ALA A 93 30.00 -13.37 -11.04
N TRP A 94 29.02 -13.24 -10.15
CA TRP A 94 28.17 -14.29 -9.61
C TRP A 94 26.87 -14.51 -10.42
N VAL A 95 26.78 -13.91 -11.62
CA VAL A 95 25.63 -13.97 -12.52
C VAL A 95 26.10 -14.32 -13.95
N LYS A 96 25.37 -15.20 -14.64
CA LYS A 96 25.62 -15.59 -16.03
C LYS A 96 24.30 -15.56 -16.81
N GLU A 97 24.24 -14.96 -17.99
CA GLU A 97 23.06 -15.08 -18.85
C GLU A 97 22.96 -16.52 -19.39
N GLU A 98 21.82 -17.18 -19.16
CA GLU A 98 21.55 -18.51 -19.70
C GLU A 98 20.72 -18.42 -20.99
N SER A 99 19.65 -17.63 -20.98
CA SER A 99 18.77 -17.41 -22.13
C SER A 99 17.89 -16.16 -21.99
N HIS A 100 17.22 -15.74 -23.06
CA HIS A 100 16.23 -14.66 -23.02
C HIS A 100 15.05 -14.93 -23.96
N GLN A 101 13.88 -14.38 -23.63
CA GLN A 101 12.68 -14.40 -24.46
C GLN A 101 12.03 -13.02 -24.50
N MET A 102 11.59 -12.62 -25.70
CA MET A 102 10.77 -11.42 -25.90
C MET A 102 9.29 -11.82 -25.89
N ARG A 103 8.45 -11.11 -25.11
CA ARG A 103 7.00 -11.34 -25.05
C ARG A 103 6.24 -10.05 -25.35
N GLY A 104 5.39 -10.11 -26.38
CA GLY A 104 4.33 -9.14 -26.62
C GLY A 104 4.74 -7.88 -27.37
N GLU A 105 3.90 -7.50 -28.35
CA GLU A 105 3.71 -6.13 -28.79
C GLU A 105 2.34 -5.68 -28.26
N SER A 106 2.27 -4.54 -27.57
CA SER A 106 0.98 -3.93 -27.19
C SER A 106 0.36 -3.22 -28.42
N PRO A 107 -0.98 -3.17 -28.57
CA PRO A 107 -1.59 -2.96 -29.88
C PRO A 107 -1.36 -1.56 -30.47
N GLN A 108 -1.20 -1.53 -31.80
CA GLN A 108 -1.00 -0.32 -32.59
C GLN A 108 -2.25 0.56 -32.57
N PHE A 109 -2.20 1.68 -31.86
CA PHE A 109 -3.21 2.74 -31.99
C PHE A 109 -2.83 3.67 -33.16
N ALA A 110 -3.56 3.56 -34.27
CA ALA A 110 -3.49 4.52 -35.36
C ALA A 110 -4.42 5.71 -35.06
N ASP A 111 -3.97 6.94 -35.31
CA ASP A 111 -4.87 8.08 -35.37
C ASP A 111 -5.70 8.05 -36.68
N ALA A 112 -6.85 8.71 -36.67
CA ALA A 112 -7.77 8.72 -37.81
C ALA A 112 -7.40 9.73 -38.91
N LYS A 113 -6.18 10.31 -38.90
CA LYS A 113 -5.79 11.44 -39.77
C LYS A 113 -4.41 11.34 -40.41
N GLY A 114 -3.65 10.26 -40.20
CA GLY A 114 -2.43 9.96 -40.97
C GLY A 114 -1.31 11.00 -40.81
N SER A 115 -1.35 11.75 -39.71
CA SER A 115 -0.28 12.68 -39.32
C SER A 115 0.76 11.91 -38.50
N ARG A 116 2.05 12.30 -38.53
CA ARG A 116 3.16 11.53 -37.93
C ARG A 116 2.91 11.18 -36.45
N ALA A 117 2.38 9.98 -36.20
CA ALA A 117 2.22 9.46 -34.86
C ALA A 117 3.58 9.12 -34.27
N VAL A 118 3.95 9.74 -33.15
CA VAL A 118 5.07 9.29 -32.33
C VAL A 118 4.59 8.04 -31.58
N TYR A 119 4.74 6.88 -32.24
CA TYR A 119 4.40 5.59 -31.67
C TYR A 119 5.14 5.39 -30.35
N ARG A 120 4.39 5.12 -29.26
CA ARG A 120 4.95 4.69 -27.97
C ARG A 120 4.63 3.21 -27.79
N GLY A 121 5.48 2.36 -28.37
CA GLY A 121 5.47 0.93 -28.07
C GLY A 121 6.22 0.66 -26.77
N TYR A 122 5.80 -0.36 -26.03
CA TYR A 122 6.62 -0.98 -24.99
C TYR A 122 6.77 -2.48 -25.29
N TYR A 123 7.91 -3.03 -24.88
CA TYR A 123 8.24 -4.44 -25.00
C TYR A 123 8.54 -5.00 -23.61
N ASP A 124 7.93 -6.15 -23.28
CA ASP A 124 8.23 -6.89 -22.06
C ASP A 124 9.25 -7.98 -22.37
N MET A 125 10.47 -7.82 -21.85
CA MET A 125 11.57 -8.77 -22.07
C MET A 125 11.89 -9.53 -20.79
N VAL A 126 12.06 -10.85 -20.92
CA VAL A 126 12.39 -11.75 -19.81
C VAL A 126 13.76 -12.36 -20.06
N TYR A 127 14.73 -12.02 -19.23
CA TYR A 127 16.06 -12.63 -19.23
C TYR A 127 16.15 -13.68 -18.12
N VAL A 128 16.72 -14.84 -18.44
CA VAL A 128 16.98 -15.93 -17.50
C VAL A 128 18.48 -15.95 -17.21
N LEU A 129 18.83 -15.74 -15.94
CA LEU A 129 20.21 -15.64 -15.47
C LEU A 129 20.51 -16.76 -14.48
N ASP A 130 21.62 -17.47 -14.64
CA ASP A 130 22.18 -18.34 -13.60
C ASP A 130 22.91 -17.50 -12.55
N VAL A 131 22.70 -17.83 -11.26
CA VAL A 131 23.08 -16.99 -10.12
C VAL A 131 23.62 -17.83 -8.96
N ASP A 132 24.79 -17.48 -8.42
CA ASP A 132 25.38 -18.17 -7.26
C ASP A 132 24.49 -18.07 -6.00
N LYS A 133 24.45 -19.13 -5.19
CA LYS A 133 23.61 -19.20 -3.98
C LYS A 133 23.87 -18.02 -3.02
N ASN A 134 22.79 -17.43 -2.50
CA ASN A 134 22.77 -16.37 -1.50
C ASN A 134 21.73 -16.61 -0.40
N GLU A 135 22.00 -16.11 0.82
CA GLU A 135 21.16 -16.36 2.01
C GLU A 135 20.53 -15.07 2.61
N GLY A 136 20.75 -13.92 1.97
CA GLY A 136 20.28 -12.59 2.42
C GLY A 136 19.07 -12.04 1.65
N LEU A 137 18.77 -10.75 1.87
CA LEU A 137 17.82 -9.95 1.07
C LEU A 137 18.35 -9.64 -0.35
N GLY A 138 18.86 -10.66 -1.04
CA GLY A 138 19.49 -10.54 -2.35
C GLY A 138 20.93 -10.00 -2.34
N ARG A 139 21.45 -9.69 -3.53
CA ARG A 139 22.75 -9.04 -3.77
C ARG A 139 22.58 -7.95 -4.84
N GLU A 140 23.30 -6.84 -4.71
CA GLU A 140 23.32 -5.79 -5.74
C GLU A 140 24.04 -6.28 -7.01
N ALA A 141 23.38 -6.17 -8.15
CA ALA A 141 23.96 -6.30 -9.48
C ALA A 141 23.72 -5.02 -10.27
N THR A 142 24.64 -4.66 -11.18
CA THR A 142 24.38 -3.57 -12.12
C THR A 142 23.99 -4.15 -13.48
N ILE A 143 22.78 -3.85 -13.93
CA ILE A 143 22.22 -4.34 -15.19
C ILE A 143 22.21 -3.18 -16.21
N THR A 144 22.77 -3.43 -17.39
CA THR A 144 22.79 -2.47 -18.50
C THR A 144 22.11 -3.09 -19.71
N PHE A 145 21.04 -2.47 -20.21
CA PHE A 145 20.39 -2.91 -21.44
C PHE A 145 21.06 -2.26 -22.65
N ASN A 146 21.66 -3.06 -23.53
CA ASN A 146 22.45 -2.61 -24.66
C ASN A 146 21.73 -2.93 -25.96
N TYR A 147 21.64 -1.96 -26.88
CA TYR A 147 20.96 -2.13 -28.16
C TYR A 147 21.83 -1.66 -29.31
N TYR A 148 21.67 -2.26 -30.49
CA TYR A 148 22.36 -1.80 -31.70
C TYR A 148 21.48 -0.79 -32.42
N LYS A 149 22.07 0.26 -33.00
CA LYS A 149 21.35 1.17 -33.89
C LYS A 149 22.33 1.76 -34.90
N ASP A 150 21.89 1.97 -36.13
CA ASP A 150 22.65 2.59 -37.22
C ASP A 150 24.06 1.98 -37.45
N GLY A 151 24.23 0.70 -37.13
CA GLY A 151 25.51 -0.03 -37.21
C GLY A 151 26.43 0.10 -35.98
N GLY A 152 26.05 0.88 -34.96
CA GLY A 152 26.78 1.05 -33.70
C GLY A 152 26.13 0.34 -32.51
N LEU A 153 26.92 0.02 -31.49
CA LEU A 153 26.44 -0.43 -30.18
C LEU A 153 26.13 0.78 -29.30
N HIS A 154 24.88 0.93 -28.89
CA HIS A 154 24.45 1.92 -27.91
C HIS A 154 24.35 1.26 -26.54
N LEU A 155 25.16 1.75 -25.60
CA LEU A 155 25.09 1.35 -24.20
C LEU A 155 23.90 2.06 -23.53
N GLY A 156 23.02 1.28 -22.91
CA GLY A 156 21.98 1.84 -22.05
C GLY A 156 22.57 2.49 -20.80
N LYS A 157 21.73 3.18 -20.03
CA LYS A 157 22.14 3.61 -18.69
C LYS A 157 22.22 2.39 -17.76
N PRO A 158 23.32 2.17 -17.03
CA PRO A 158 23.40 1.11 -16.03
C PRO A 158 22.38 1.36 -14.91
N VAL A 159 21.64 0.31 -14.54
CA VAL A 159 20.64 0.32 -13.47
C VAL A 159 21.11 -0.64 -12.38
N LYS A 160 21.25 -0.16 -11.15
CA LYS A 160 21.46 -1.03 -9.99
C LYS A 160 20.15 -1.72 -9.64
N VAL A 161 20.21 -3.02 -9.43
CA VAL A 161 19.09 -3.86 -8.96
C VAL A 161 19.56 -4.80 -7.85
N THR A 162 18.62 -5.30 -7.06
CA THR A 162 18.90 -6.34 -6.06
C THR A 162 18.28 -7.66 -6.52
N LEU A 163 19.11 -8.70 -6.73
CA LEU A 163 18.62 -10.02 -7.17
C LEU A 163 18.32 -10.89 -5.92
N HIS A 164 17.05 -11.25 -5.69
CA HIS A 164 16.57 -11.91 -4.47
C HIS A 164 16.33 -13.41 -4.64
N GLN A 165 17.14 -14.29 -4.05
CA GLN A 165 16.99 -15.74 -4.20
C GLN A 165 16.03 -16.37 -3.18
N TRP A 166 15.25 -17.35 -3.65
CA TRP A 166 14.29 -18.12 -2.85
C TRP A 166 14.62 -19.64 -2.86
N PRO A 167 14.24 -20.41 -1.82
CA PRO A 167 13.53 -19.97 -0.62
C PRO A 167 14.47 -19.34 0.43
N ARG A 168 14.11 -18.16 0.94
CA ARG A 168 14.74 -17.57 2.13
C ARG A 168 14.08 -18.12 3.39
N ASN A 169 14.89 -18.59 4.35
CA ASN A 169 14.43 -18.76 5.73
C ASN A 169 14.47 -17.40 6.43
N LEU A 170 13.30 -16.78 6.62
CA LEU A 170 13.20 -15.54 7.41
C LEU A 170 13.56 -15.83 8.86
N LYS A 171 14.38 -14.96 9.46
CA LYS A 171 14.70 -14.99 10.89
C LYS A 171 13.45 -14.62 11.70
N SER A 172 13.50 -14.90 13.00
CA SER A 172 12.45 -14.45 13.92
C SER A 172 12.37 -12.92 14.03
N SER A 173 13.48 -12.22 13.85
CA SER A 173 13.53 -10.76 13.71
C SER A 173 14.20 -10.38 12.40
N GLU A 174 13.52 -9.56 11.59
CA GLU A 174 13.99 -9.08 10.28
C GLU A 174 13.90 -7.56 10.20
N THR A 175 14.82 -6.96 9.42
CA THR A 175 14.75 -5.56 9.01
C THR A 175 14.82 -5.53 7.48
N ILE A 176 13.78 -4.99 6.85
CA ILE A 176 13.62 -4.98 5.39
C ILE A 176 13.48 -3.54 4.92
N ASN A 177 14.30 -3.15 3.94
CA ASN A 177 14.12 -1.89 3.22
C ASN A 177 13.26 -2.15 1.98
N VAL A 178 12.09 -1.52 1.91
CA VAL A 178 11.18 -1.54 0.78
C VAL A 178 11.61 -0.39 -0.15
N GLY A 179 12.54 -0.71 -1.05
CA GLY A 179 13.21 0.27 -1.92
C GLY A 179 12.28 0.87 -2.97
N HIS A 180 11.27 0.11 -3.40
CA HIS A 180 10.16 0.57 -4.22
C HIS A 180 8.82 0.15 -3.60
N PRO A 181 7.76 0.99 -3.65
CA PRO A 181 6.47 0.61 -3.10
C PRO A 181 5.88 -0.56 -3.90
N GLY A 182 5.35 -1.56 -3.19
CA GLY A 182 4.85 -2.82 -3.73
C GLY A 182 5.87 -3.95 -3.72
N GLN A 183 7.11 -3.69 -3.29
CA GLN A 183 8.19 -4.68 -3.31
C GLN A 183 8.16 -5.65 -2.11
N LEU A 184 7.51 -5.32 -0.98
CA LEU A 184 7.48 -6.17 0.22
C LEU A 184 6.96 -7.60 -0.05
N PRO A 185 5.87 -7.85 -0.81
CA PRO A 185 5.46 -9.21 -1.18
C PRO A 185 6.61 -10.05 -1.75
N VAL A 186 7.46 -9.45 -2.60
CA VAL A 186 8.57 -10.12 -3.29
C VAL A 186 9.79 -10.28 -2.37
N LEU A 187 10.03 -9.31 -1.48
CA LEU A 187 11.06 -9.40 -0.42
C LEU A 187 10.72 -10.46 0.66
N MET A 188 9.43 -10.76 0.81
CA MET A 188 8.89 -11.80 1.68
C MET A 188 8.75 -13.15 0.97
N GLY A 189 8.54 -13.14 -0.35
CA GLY A 189 8.61 -14.28 -1.26
C GLY A 189 7.46 -15.28 -1.18
N GLY A 190 7.26 -16.04 -2.26
CA GLY A 190 6.09 -16.92 -2.44
C GLY A 190 5.97 -18.10 -1.46
N ASN A 191 7.04 -18.46 -0.73
CA ASN A 191 6.97 -19.51 0.28
C ASN A 191 6.38 -19.00 1.60
N VAL A 192 5.06 -18.95 1.66
CA VAL A 192 4.26 -18.57 2.85
C VAL A 192 4.64 -19.36 4.11
N ALA A 193 5.18 -20.58 4.00
CA ALA A 193 5.65 -21.33 5.17
C ALA A 193 6.88 -20.70 5.84
N ALA A 194 7.76 -20.06 5.08
CA ALA A 194 8.93 -19.36 5.62
C ALA A 194 8.55 -18.14 6.48
N TRP A 195 7.37 -17.54 6.24
CA TRP A 195 6.86 -16.40 7.01
C TRP A 195 6.49 -16.77 8.45
N SER A 196 6.21 -18.05 8.73
CA SER A 196 5.78 -18.52 10.05
C SER A 196 6.84 -18.35 11.16
N ASN A 197 8.12 -18.23 10.80
CA ASN A 197 9.20 -17.96 11.74
C ASN A 197 9.23 -16.51 12.25
N LEU A 198 8.71 -15.57 11.45
CA LEU A 198 8.84 -14.14 11.71
C LEU A 198 7.94 -13.71 12.88
N THR A 199 8.53 -13.13 13.93
CA THR A 199 7.82 -12.61 15.10
C THR A 199 7.99 -11.10 15.29
N SER A 200 9.07 -10.51 14.74
CA SER A 200 9.35 -9.08 14.80
C SER A 200 9.85 -8.58 13.44
N LEU A 201 9.23 -7.54 12.90
CA LEU A 201 9.56 -6.98 11.59
C LEU A 201 9.76 -5.46 11.70
N LYS A 202 10.93 -4.97 11.31
CA LYS A 202 11.16 -3.54 11.02
C LYS A 202 11.16 -3.30 9.52
N LEU A 203 10.42 -2.29 9.09
CA LEU A 203 10.41 -1.79 7.72
C LEU A 203 11.00 -0.39 7.62
N THR A 204 11.62 -0.12 6.48
CA THR A 204 12.06 1.22 6.05
C THR A 204 11.67 1.42 4.59
N GLY A 205 11.57 2.66 4.13
CA GLY A 205 11.30 2.99 2.72
C GLY A 205 9.86 3.40 2.46
N GLN A 206 9.32 3.09 1.28
CA GLN A 206 7.97 3.50 0.88
C GLN A 206 7.04 2.29 0.77
N LEU A 207 5.84 2.39 1.36
CA LEU A 207 4.85 1.31 1.40
C LEU A 207 3.56 1.72 0.68
N ASN A 208 3.06 0.87 -0.22
CA ASN A 208 1.77 1.03 -0.89
C ASN A 208 0.72 0.01 -0.41
N THR A 209 -0.41 -0.03 -1.12
CA THR A 209 -1.49 -1.01 -0.97
C THR A 209 -1.01 -2.47 -0.98
N ALA A 210 -0.08 -2.87 -1.85
CA ALA A 210 0.41 -4.25 -1.92
C ALA A 210 1.32 -4.63 -0.73
N ASP A 211 2.15 -3.70 -0.25
CA ASP A 211 2.95 -3.91 0.97
C ASP A 211 2.05 -4.04 2.20
N MET A 212 1.06 -3.16 2.33
CA MET A 212 0.09 -3.18 3.43
C MET A 212 -0.79 -4.44 3.42
N ARG A 213 -1.14 -4.98 2.24
CA ARG A 213 -1.78 -6.30 2.11
C ARG A 213 -0.88 -7.42 2.64
N THR A 214 0.41 -7.41 2.29
CA THR A 214 1.40 -8.39 2.80
C THR A 214 1.52 -8.31 4.32
N LEU A 215 1.62 -7.11 4.89
CA LEU A 215 1.60 -6.91 6.35
C LEU A 215 0.33 -7.48 6.99
N ARG A 216 -0.85 -7.28 6.38
CA ARG A 216 -2.12 -7.83 6.89
C ARG A 216 -2.12 -9.37 6.87
N LEU A 217 -1.53 -10.01 5.86
CA LEU A 217 -1.36 -11.47 5.83
C LEU A 217 -0.50 -11.97 6.99
N LEU A 218 0.61 -11.30 7.30
CA LEU A 218 1.48 -11.65 8.43
C LEU A 218 0.79 -11.55 9.81
N LEU A 219 -0.33 -10.83 9.89
CA LEU A 219 -1.14 -10.73 11.11
C LEU A 219 -2.32 -11.74 11.15
N LYS A 220 -2.63 -12.44 10.05
CA LYS A 220 -3.65 -13.50 10.03
C LYS A 220 -3.21 -14.67 10.90
N ARG A 221 -4.11 -15.21 11.74
CA ARG A 221 -3.84 -16.41 12.54
C ARG A 221 -3.23 -17.55 11.72
N SER A 222 -3.73 -17.74 10.49
CA SER A 222 -3.14 -18.63 9.49
C SER A 222 -3.44 -18.09 8.09
N VAL A 223 -2.49 -18.29 7.17
CA VAL A 223 -2.64 -18.06 5.73
C VAL A 223 -2.63 -19.43 5.07
N ARG A 224 -3.52 -19.65 4.10
CA ARG A 224 -3.48 -20.82 3.23
C ARG A 224 -2.73 -20.46 1.95
N SER A 225 -1.93 -21.40 1.45
CA SER A 225 -1.35 -21.35 0.11
C SER A 225 -1.78 -22.59 -0.66
N MET A 226 -1.95 -22.45 -1.98
CA MET A 226 -2.35 -23.53 -2.87
C MET A 226 -1.31 -23.69 -3.97
N THR A 227 -0.55 -24.78 -3.93
CA THR A 227 0.44 -25.09 -4.96
C THR A 227 -0.18 -26.03 -5.98
N THR A 228 -0.14 -25.64 -7.26
CA THR A 228 -0.53 -26.51 -8.38
C THR A 228 0.67 -27.30 -8.89
N TYR A 229 0.53 -28.62 -8.94
CA TYR A 229 1.46 -29.54 -9.59
C TYR A 229 0.80 -30.18 -10.81
N ARG A 230 1.62 -30.79 -11.67
CA ARG A 230 1.15 -31.80 -12.64
C ARG A 230 1.52 -33.18 -12.14
N ASP A 231 0.58 -34.12 -12.21
CA ASP A 231 0.87 -35.53 -12.00
C ASP A 231 1.64 -36.14 -13.19
N ALA A 232 2.04 -37.41 -13.06
CA ALA A 232 2.77 -38.15 -14.10
C ALA A 232 1.99 -38.32 -15.43
N ASN A 233 0.68 -38.07 -15.43
CA ASN A 233 -0.19 -38.10 -16.61
C ASN A 233 -0.52 -36.70 -17.15
N GLY A 234 0.06 -35.64 -16.57
CA GLY A 234 -0.19 -34.24 -16.92
C GLY A 234 -1.44 -33.61 -16.27
N GLY A 235 -2.15 -34.37 -15.42
CA GLY A 235 -3.33 -33.92 -14.68
C GLY A 235 -3.00 -32.88 -13.61
N LYS A 236 -3.92 -31.95 -13.34
CA LYS A 236 -3.72 -30.88 -12.34
C LYS A 236 -3.94 -31.45 -10.93
N VAL A 237 -2.94 -31.32 -10.05
CA VAL A 237 -3.03 -31.67 -8.63
C VAL A 237 -2.84 -30.40 -7.81
N GLU A 238 -3.81 -30.06 -6.96
CA GLU A 238 -3.75 -28.88 -6.09
C GLU A 238 -3.48 -29.33 -4.64
N ILE A 239 -2.40 -28.82 -4.05
CA ILE A 239 -2.06 -29.07 -2.64
C ILE A 239 -2.31 -27.78 -1.86
N SER A 240 -3.31 -27.79 -0.99
CA SER A 240 -3.53 -26.70 -0.04
C SER A 240 -2.74 -26.94 1.24
N THR A 241 -1.89 -25.97 1.59
CA THR A 241 -1.16 -25.92 2.86
C THR A 241 -1.63 -24.75 3.71
N ALA A 242 -1.48 -24.85 5.03
CA ALA A 242 -1.85 -23.79 5.97
C ALA A 242 -0.66 -23.47 6.88
N SER A 243 -0.18 -22.24 6.79
CA SER A 243 0.93 -21.72 7.62
C SER A 243 0.36 -20.84 8.72
N THR A 244 0.86 -20.97 9.95
CA THR A 244 0.47 -20.09 11.08
C THR A 244 1.39 -18.89 11.11
N MET A 245 0.87 -17.66 11.03
CA MET A 245 1.72 -16.47 11.16
C MET A 245 1.89 -16.08 12.62
N ASN A 246 3.08 -15.59 12.96
CA ASN A 246 3.49 -15.33 14.34
C ASN A 246 4.04 -13.92 14.57
N LEU A 247 3.80 -12.99 13.63
CA LEU A 247 4.19 -11.59 13.77
C LEU A 247 3.48 -10.96 14.99
N ARG A 248 4.30 -10.39 15.87
CA ARG A 248 3.91 -9.78 17.16
C ARG A 248 4.37 -8.34 17.30
N GLN A 249 5.43 -7.96 16.60
CA GLN A 249 5.99 -6.61 16.64
C GLN A 249 6.20 -6.11 15.22
N LEU A 250 5.73 -4.89 14.94
CA LEU A 250 5.87 -4.24 13.65
C LEU A 250 6.40 -2.81 13.84
N ASP A 251 7.57 -2.51 13.30
CA ASP A 251 8.12 -1.15 13.26
C ASP A 251 8.05 -0.60 11.84
N MET A 252 7.22 0.42 11.65
CA MET A 252 7.09 1.19 10.39
C MET A 252 7.50 2.66 10.60
N GLY A 253 8.20 2.99 11.69
CA GLY A 253 8.50 4.37 12.08
C GLY A 253 9.38 5.14 11.10
N ASP A 254 10.13 4.42 10.27
CA ASP A 254 11.01 4.93 9.21
C ASP A 254 10.47 4.61 7.79
N CYS A 255 9.14 4.41 7.68
CA CYS A 255 8.43 4.28 6.41
C CYS A 255 7.65 5.56 6.04
N GLU A 256 7.40 5.75 4.75
CA GLU A 256 6.35 6.64 4.22
C GLU A 256 5.26 5.78 3.58
N LEU A 257 3.99 6.12 3.78
CA LEU A 257 2.89 5.45 3.07
C LEU A 257 2.55 6.23 1.80
N VAL A 258 2.49 5.55 0.66
CA VAL A 258 2.27 6.16 -0.66
C VAL A 258 1.12 5.50 -1.41
N GLU A 259 0.58 6.20 -2.40
CA GLU A 259 -0.47 5.69 -3.29
C GLU A 259 0.08 4.65 -4.27
N ASP A 260 -0.74 3.64 -4.57
CA ASP A 260 -0.57 2.51 -5.50
C ASP A 260 0.70 2.50 -6.39
N GLY A 261 1.85 2.23 -5.77
CA GLY A 261 3.09 1.94 -6.50
C GLY A 261 2.98 0.68 -7.37
N ASP A 262 3.76 0.67 -8.44
CA ASP A 262 3.83 -0.29 -9.57
C ASP A 262 2.85 -1.50 -9.57
N THR A 263 2.02 -1.56 -10.62
CA THR A 263 0.87 -2.45 -10.77
C THR A 263 1.24 -3.91 -11.10
N ALA A 264 2.51 -4.30 -10.97
CA ALA A 264 3.07 -5.55 -11.47
C ALA A 264 2.91 -6.78 -10.53
N VAL A 265 2.56 -6.58 -9.25
CA VAL A 265 2.68 -7.63 -8.21
C VAL A 265 1.34 -8.29 -7.83
N GLU A 266 0.24 -8.01 -8.54
CA GLU A 266 -1.11 -8.41 -8.10
C GLU A 266 -1.54 -9.87 -8.37
N GLU A 267 -0.80 -10.68 -9.14
CA GLU A 267 -1.30 -12.00 -9.60
C GLU A 267 -1.19 -13.17 -8.58
N CYS A 268 -0.51 -13.01 -7.44
CA CYS A 268 -0.19 -14.13 -6.53
C CYS A 268 -0.75 -14.06 -5.09
N ILE A 269 -1.72 -13.17 -4.80
CA ILE A 269 -2.37 -13.11 -3.47
C ILE A 269 -3.90 -13.19 -3.59
N GLU A 270 -4.44 -14.40 -3.44
CA GLU A 270 -5.88 -14.67 -3.32
C GLU A 270 -6.44 -14.18 -1.96
N ASP A 271 -6.73 -12.88 -1.86
CA ASP A 271 -7.70 -12.26 -0.93
C ASP A 271 -7.72 -10.74 -1.19
N VAL A 272 -8.10 -10.33 -2.42
CA VAL A 272 -8.12 -8.90 -2.79
C VAL A 272 -9.23 -8.17 -2.04
N ASP A 273 -8.87 -7.53 -0.93
CA ASP A 273 -9.72 -6.53 -0.27
C ASP A 273 -9.83 -5.28 -1.15
N ARG A 274 -10.80 -5.31 -2.06
CA ARG A 274 -11.16 -4.19 -2.95
C ARG A 274 -11.66 -2.95 -2.20
N SER A 275 -11.87 -3.03 -0.87
CA SER A 275 -12.22 -1.87 -0.05
C SER A 275 -11.01 -1.19 0.60
N TYR A 276 -9.81 -1.79 0.52
CA TYR A 276 -8.60 -1.16 1.03
C TYR A 276 -8.08 -0.10 0.05
N VAL A 277 -8.14 1.17 0.46
CA VAL A 277 -7.62 2.31 -0.29
C VAL A 277 -6.52 2.98 0.54
N GLN A 278 -5.29 2.92 0.02
CA GLN A 278 -4.13 3.61 0.59
C GLN A 278 -4.03 5.01 -0.03
N ARG A 279 -4.01 6.06 0.81
CA ARG A 279 -3.66 7.43 0.38
C ARG A 279 -2.29 7.80 0.94
N ARG A 280 -1.63 8.83 0.39
CA ARG A 280 -0.33 9.25 0.94
C ARG A 280 -0.44 9.59 2.42
N ASN A 281 0.41 8.98 3.25
CA ASN A 281 0.47 9.13 4.71
C ASN A 281 -0.83 8.81 5.49
N VAL A 282 -1.78 8.07 4.91
CA VAL A 282 -3.03 7.66 5.58
C VAL A 282 -3.00 6.16 5.86
N LEU A 283 -3.08 5.72 7.11
CA LEU A 283 -3.22 4.29 7.39
C LEU A 283 -4.66 3.88 7.03
N GLY A 284 -4.84 3.28 5.85
CA GLY A 284 -6.18 3.07 5.26
C GLY A 284 -7.16 2.27 6.11
N ASP A 285 -8.45 2.35 5.77
CA ASP A 285 -9.52 1.63 6.45
C ASP A 285 -9.19 0.14 6.60
N ARG A 286 -9.43 -0.43 7.79
CA ARG A 286 -9.18 -1.85 8.11
C ARG A 286 -7.73 -2.31 7.91
N ALA A 287 -6.74 -1.39 7.84
CA ALA A 287 -5.33 -1.70 7.61
C ALA A 287 -4.83 -2.99 8.30
N PHE A 288 -5.09 -3.11 9.61
CA PHE A 288 -4.73 -4.25 10.44
C PHE A 288 -5.95 -4.92 11.11
N PHE A 289 -7.17 -4.68 10.61
CA PHE A 289 -8.38 -5.38 11.07
C PHE A 289 -8.31 -6.86 10.67
N VAL A 290 -7.88 -7.69 11.60
CA VAL A 290 -7.68 -9.13 11.37
C VAL A 290 -8.22 -9.94 12.54
N ALA A 291 -9.08 -10.91 12.25
CA ALA A 291 -9.64 -11.80 13.26
C ALA A 291 -8.53 -12.61 13.95
N GLY A 292 -8.36 -12.38 15.26
CA GLY A 292 -7.28 -13.01 16.05
C GLY A 292 -5.90 -12.42 15.77
N CYS A 293 -5.81 -11.15 15.42
CA CYS A 293 -4.55 -10.41 15.27
C CYS A 293 -3.67 -10.56 16.52
N LYS A 294 -2.43 -11.02 16.32
CA LYS A 294 -1.44 -11.33 17.38
C LYS A 294 -0.51 -10.17 17.72
N LEU A 295 -0.71 -9.00 17.10
CA LEU A 295 0.16 -7.83 17.24
C LEU A 295 0.16 -7.33 18.69
N ASP A 296 1.30 -7.43 19.36
CA ASP A 296 1.51 -7.01 20.75
C ASP A 296 1.95 -5.53 20.82
N SER A 297 2.71 -5.05 19.81
CA SER A 297 3.14 -3.65 19.64
C SER A 297 3.32 -3.22 18.18
N ILE A 298 3.10 -1.93 17.89
CA ILE A 298 3.39 -1.30 16.58
C ILE A 298 4.05 0.08 16.75
N VAL A 299 5.00 0.41 15.87
CA VAL A 299 5.51 1.78 15.68
C VAL A 299 4.96 2.32 14.36
N LEU A 300 4.21 3.42 14.43
CA LEU A 300 3.57 4.04 13.26
C LEU A 300 4.54 4.96 12.48
N PRO A 301 4.35 5.11 11.15
CA PRO A 301 5.09 6.08 10.34
C PRO A 301 5.07 7.50 10.94
N LYS A 302 6.22 8.16 11.03
CA LYS A 302 6.33 9.52 11.59
C LYS A 302 5.57 10.57 10.77
N SER A 303 5.39 10.33 9.47
CA SER A 303 4.66 11.20 8.54
C SER A 303 3.14 11.00 8.57
N LEU A 304 2.61 10.04 9.34
CA LEU A 304 1.21 9.63 9.29
C LEU A 304 0.24 10.76 9.63
N THR A 305 -0.71 11.05 8.74
CA THR A 305 -1.70 12.14 8.89
C THR A 305 -3.08 11.66 9.31
N GLU A 306 -3.41 10.39 9.07
CA GLU A 306 -4.73 9.82 9.36
C GLU A 306 -4.63 8.33 9.72
N ILE A 307 -5.46 7.88 10.65
CA ILE A 307 -5.70 6.47 10.98
C ILE A 307 -7.15 6.16 10.57
N GLY A 308 -7.36 5.25 9.63
CA GLY A 308 -8.65 4.97 9.00
C GLY A 308 -9.68 4.26 9.89
N HIS A 309 -10.86 4.06 9.32
CA HIS A 309 -11.97 3.34 9.92
C HIS A 309 -11.59 1.88 10.24
N ASP A 310 -11.98 1.34 11.40
CA ASP A 310 -11.62 -0.01 11.86
C ASP A 310 -10.09 -0.33 11.88
N ALA A 311 -9.16 0.63 11.70
CA ALA A 311 -7.76 0.33 11.32
C ALA A 311 -7.01 -0.71 12.19
N PHE A 312 -7.25 -0.72 13.51
CA PHE A 312 -6.73 -1.68 14.51
C PHE A 312 -7.84 -2.46 15.22
N ARG A 313 -9.06 -2.48 14.66
CA ARG A 313 -10.22 -3.10 15.31
C ARG A 313 -9.94 -4.56 15.63
N MET A 314 -10.33 -5.00 16.83
CA MET A 314 -10.09 -6.35 17.34
C MET A 314 -8.62 -6.79 17.40
N CYS A 315 -7.64 -5.87 17.39
CA CYS A 315 -6.26 -6.15 17.78
C CYS A 315 -6.18 -6.41 19.30
N GLY A 316 -6.72 -7.54 19.75
CA GLY A 316 -6.92 -7.87 21.16
C GLY A 316 -5.65 -8.04 21.99
N ASN A 317 -4.50 -8.22 21.34
CA ASN A 317 -3.18 -8.27 21.99
C ASN A 317 -2.48 -6.91 22.10
N LEU A 318 -2.88 -5.92 21.28
CA LEU A 318 -2.15 -4.67 21.16
C LEU A 318 -2.25 -3.89 22.48
N SER A 319 -1.13 -3.77 23.17
CA SER A 319 -1.10 -3.31 24.57
C SER A 319 -0.82 -1.82 24.73
N TYR A 320 -0.27 -1.21 23.69
CA TYR A 320 0.26 0.15 23.68
C TYR A 320 0.31 0.69 22.25
N ILE A 321 0.07 1.99 22.07
CA ILE A 321 0.38 2.69 20.81
C ILE A 321 0.74 4.16 21.05
N ASP A 322 1.80 4.63 20.39
CA ASP A 322 2.10 6.06 20.21
C ASP A 322 1.40 6.55 18.94
N ILE A 323 0.57 7.59 19.06
CA ILE A 323 -0.03 8.30 17.92
C ILE A 323 0.95 9.38 17.45
N PRO A 324 1.42 9.37 16.19
CA PRO A 324 2.30 10.42 15.68
C PRO A 324 1.67 11.81 15.82
N ALA A 325 2.48 12.82 16.16
CA ALA A 325 1.99 14.20 16.36
C ALA A 325 1.37 14.80 15.08
N THR A 326 1.70 14.25 13.93
CA THR A 326 1.20 14.56 12.58
C THR A 326 -0.22 14.05 12.31
N VAL A 327 -0.75 13.12 13.09
CA VAL A 327 -2.10 12.56 12.89
C VAL A 327 -3.15 13.62 13.22
N THR A 328 -3.97 13.97 12.23
CA THR A 328 -5.08 14.92 12.35
C THR A 328 -6.42 14.23 12.60
N THR A 329 -6.58 12.98 12.16
CA THR A 329 -7.86 12.26 12.19
C THR A 329 -7.67 10.80 12.58
N ILE A 330 -8.52 10.31 13.48
CA ILE A 330 -8.65 8.88 13.79
C ILE A 330 -10.10 8.46 13.49
N GLY A 331 -10.28 7.54 12.56
CA GLY A 331 -11.57 7.09 12.05
C GLY A 331 -12.42 6.32 13.07
N SER A 332 -13.70 6.16 12.75
CA SER A 332 -14.63 5.44 13.62
C SER A 332 -14.17 4.00 13.84
N TYR A 333 -14.37 3.51 15.07
CA TYR A 333 -13.98 2.17 15.51
C TYR A 333 -12.49 1.80 15.34
N ALA A 334 -11.58 2.75 15.07
CA ALA A 334 -10.18 2.49 14.77
C ALA A 334 -9.50 1.54 15.77
N PHE A 335 -9.72 1.72 17.07
CA PHE A 335 -9.21 0.87 18.14
C PHE A 335 -10.31 0.08 18.86
N GLN A 336 -11.47 -0.14 18.23
CA GLN A 336 -12.57 -0.85 18.88
C GLN A 336 -12.15 -2.28 19.25
N ASN A 337 -12.42 -2.69 20.48
CA ASN A 337 -12.11 -4.05 20.99
C ASN A 337 -10.61 -4.43 20.94
N CYS A 338 -9.69 -3.45 21.00
CA CYS A 338 -8.30 -3.67 21.39
C CYS A 338 -8.20 -4.01 22.89
N THR A 339 -8.73 -5.15 23.32
CA THR A 339 -8.92 -5.49 24.74
C THR A 339 -7.64 -5.63 25.56
N GLY A 340 -6.48 -5.74 24.91
CA GLY A 340 -5.16 -5.73 25.56
C GLY A 340 -4.62 -4.33 25.85
N MET A 341 -5.22 -3.28 25.27
CA MET A 341 -4.71 -1.90 25.30
C MET A 341 -4.72 -1.34 26.72
N LYS A 342 -3.58 -0.80 27.17
CA LYS A 342 -3.38 -0.20 28.50
C LYS A 342 -3.13 1.30 28.43
N GLU A 343 -2.50 1.76 27.35
CA GLU A 343 -2.10 3.14 27.12
C GLU A 343 -2.23 3.47 25.61
N ILE A 344 -2.86 4.60 25.31
CA ILE A 344 -2.82 5.24 23.99
C ILE A 344 -2.18 6.60 24.22
N ARG A 345 -0.98 6.82 23.68
CA ARG A 345 -0.28 8.09 23.87
C ARG A 345 -0.56 9.03 22.71
N ILE A 346 -1.18 10.16 23.02
CA ILE A 346 -1.31 11.31 22.12
C ILE A 346 -0.31 12.37 22.63
N PRO A 347 0.67 12.81 21.81
CA PRO A 347 1.71 13.73 22.26
C PRO A 347 1.16 15.16 22.45
N GLU A 348 1.83 15.96 23.28
CA GLU A 348 1.36 17.32 23.63
C GLU A 348 1.27 18.25 22.41
N ASN A 349 2.16 18.08 21.44
CA ASN A 349 2.17 18.81 20.17
C ASN A 349 1.31 18.18 19.07
N SER A 350 0.33 17.35 19.42
CA SER A 350 -0.53 16.65 18.46
C SER A 350 -1.41 17.60 17.65
N ALA A 351 -1.43 17.37 16.34
CA ALA A 351 -2.32 18.00 15.37
C ALA A 351 -3.71 17.34 15.30
N LEU A 352 -4.06 16.44 16.24
CA LEU A 352 -5.31 15.69 16.24
C LEU A 352 -6.52 16.64 16.35
N LYS A 353 -7.34 16.66 15.30
CA LYS A 353 -8.56 17.46 15.18
C LYS A 353 -9.84 16.65 15.30
N SER A 354 -9.85 15.37 14.90
CA SER A 354 -11.09 14.61 14.80
C SER A 354 -10.97 13.17 15.29
N LEU A 355 -11.98 12.74 16.05
CA LEU A 355 -12.21 11.37 16.46
C LEU A 355 -13.55 10.87 15.88
N GLY A 356 -13.51 9.74 15.18
CA GLY A 356 -14.70 9.04 14.76
C GLY A 356 -15.47 8.41 15.93
N VAL A 357 -16.70 7.99 15.66
CA VAL A 357 -17.55 7.35 16.68
C VAL A 357 -16.87 6.06 17.15
N TYR A 358 -16.76 5.89 18.48
CA TYR A 358 -16.09 4.73 19.09
C TYR A 358 -14.63 4.52 18.67
N ALA A 359 -13.94 5.54 18.12
CA ALA A 359 -12.57 5.45 17.63
C ALA A 359 -11.59 4.86 18.66
N LEU A 360 -11.77 5.19 19.94
CA LEU A 360 -10.92 4.81 21.07
C LEU A 360 -11.63 3.84 22.05
N ALA A 361 -12.69 3.16 21.61
CA ALA A 361 -13.46 2.22 22.43
C ALA A 361 -12.78 0.84 22.55
N THR A 362 -11.62 0.79 23.20
CA THR A 362 -10.74 -0.41 23.30
C THR A 362 -11.40 -1.65 23.89
N GLY A 363 -12.47 -1.48 24.69
CA GLY A 363 -13.06 -2.57 25.48
C GLY A 363 -12.24 -2.94 26.71
N SER A 364 -11.15 -2.23 26.98
CA SER A 364 -10.34 -2.26 28.20
C SER A 364 -10.47 -0.93 28.95
N GLU A 365 -10.17 -0.93 30.25
CA GLU A 365 -10.04 0.31 31.02
C GLU A 365 -8.58 0.80 30.92
N LEU A 366 -8.35 1.90 30.21
CA LEU A 366 -7.04 2.55 30.13
C LEU A 366 -6.67 3.16 31.50
N ASN A 367 -5.38 3.21 31.83
CA ASN A 367 -4.96 3.89 33.06
C ASN A 367 -5.10 5.41 32.96
N THR A 368 -4.60 5.97 31.86
CA THR A 368 -4.57 7.41 31.58
C THR A 368 -4.68 7.65 30.08
N ILE A 369 -5.36 8.72 29.67
CA ILE A 369 -5.29 9.29 28.33
C ILE A 369 -5.31 10.82 28.40
N THR A 370 -4.65 11.48 27.44
CA THR A 370 -4.60 12.94 27.32
C THR A 370 -5.19 13.37 25.99
N PHE A 371 -6.12 14.34 26.02
CA PHE A 371 -6.70 14.93 24.82
C PHE A 371 -6.16 16.35 24.58
N PRO A 372 -5.62 16.64 23.38
CA PRO A 372 -5.03 17.94 23.07
C PRO A 372 -6.11 19.01 22.84
N ALA A 373 -5.77 20.28 23.03
CA ALA A 373 -6.69 21.39 22.83
C ALA A 373 -7.12 21.60 21.36
N SER A 374 -6.37 21.00 20.42
CA SER A 374 -6.64 20.98 18.98
C SER A 374 -7.80 20.08 18.57
N LEU A 375 -8.24 19.16 19.43
CA LEU A 375 -9.31 18.22 19.13
C LEU A 375 -10.65 18.97 19.04
N GLU A 376 -11.25 18.96 17.86
CA GLU A 376 -12.53 19.57 17.56
C GLU A 376 -13.68 18.67 18.06
N VAL A 377 -14.74 19.32 18.54
CA VAL A 377 -15.85 18.64 19.20
C VAL A 377 -17.05 18.57 18.29
N VAL A 378 -17.41 17.35 17.88
CA VAL A 378 -18.53 17.08 16.98
C VAL A 378 -19.67 16.46 17.78
N GLU A 379 -20.74 17.21 18.01
CA GLU A 379 -21.84 16.90 18.94
C GLU A 379 -22.51 15.51 18.75
N ASN A 380 -22.48 14.97 17.53
CA ASN A 380 -23.09 13.68 17.18
C ASN A 380 -22.20 12.46 17.47
N ASN A 381 -20.89 12.65 17.54
CA ASN A 381 -19.91 11.60 17.78
C ASN A 381 -19.54 11.63 19.26
N GLY A 382 -19.76 10.54 20.00
CA GLY A 382 -19.50 10.50 21.45
C GLY A 382 -18.07 10.98 21.75
N ILE A 383 -17.97 12.14 22.42
CA ILE A 383 -16.84 13.10 22.27
C ILE A 383 -15.43 12.53 22.52
N LEU A 384 -15.32 11.53 23.42
CA LEU A 384 -14.07 10.85 23.76
C LEU A 384 -13.98 9.45 23.12
N GLY A 385 -14.67 9.21 22.01
CA GLY A 385 -14.74 7.88 21.37
C GLY A 385 -15.28 6.77 22.28
N ASN A 386 -16.11 7.10 23.27
CA ASN A 386 -16.55 6.19 24.35
C ASN A 386 -15.38 5.52 25.12
N VAL A 387 -14.30 6.28 25.36
CA VAL A 387 -13.17 5.82 26.17
C VAL A 387 -13.59 5.40 27.58
N ALA A 388 -13.16 4.21 27.97
CA ALA A 388 -13.08 3.79 29.35
C ALA A 388 -11.64 4.02 29.84
N ALA A 389 -11.45 4.98 30.74
CA ALA A 389 -10.15 5.28 31.33
C ALA A 389 -10.31 5.72 32.79
N ARG A 390 -9.33 5.43 33.64
CA ARG A 390 -9.33 5.87 35.06
C ARG A 390 -9.05 7.36 35.19
N ASN A 391 -8.08 7.85 34.42
CA ASN A 391 -7.70 9.26 34.35
C ASN A 391 -7.88 9.77 32.93
N ILE A 392 -8.55 10.92 32.78
CA ILE A 392 -8.63 11.63 31.50
C ILE A 392 -8.12 13.05 31.72
N HIS A 393 -7.04 13.40 31.01
CA HIS A 393 -6.47 14.74 31.00
C HIS A 393 -6.99 15.50 29.78
N ILE A 394 -7.43 16.74 30.01
CA ILE A 394 -8.04 17.60 29.00
C ILE A 394 -7.31 18.93 28.96
N LYS A 395 -7.09 19.44 27.74
CA LYS A 395 -6.46 20.75 27.52
C LYS A 395 -7.42 21.84 27.01
N TRP A 396 -8.73 21.57 26.90
CA TRP A 396 -9.73 22.60 26.62
C TRP A 396 -9.98 23.50 27.86
N PRO A 397 -9.93 24.84 27.73
CA PRO A 397 -10.16 25.76 28.85
C PRO A 397 -11.64 25.96 29.21
N MET A 398 -12.56 25.48 28.36
CA MET A 398 -13.99 25.47 28.62
C MET A 398 -14.57 24.10 28.26
N PRO A 399 -15.49 23.54 29.07
CA PRO A 399 -16.13 22.27 28.80
C PRO A 399 -16.96 22.32 27.52
N PRO A 400 -16.63 21.52 26.49
CA PRO A 400 -17.44 21.43 25.28
C PRO A 400 -18.82 20.81 25.57
N VAL A 401 -19.84 21.16 24.78
CA VAL A 401 -21.20 20.63 24.97
C VAL A 401 -21.25 19.15 24.59
N LEU A 402 -21.73 18.31 25.53
CA LEU A 402 -21.84 16.85 25.32
C LEU A 402 -23.18 16.39 24.74
N SER A 403 -24.12 17.31 24.52
CA SER A 403 -25.49 17.06 24.07
C SER A 403 -26.22 16.00 24.91
N ARG A 404 -26.18 14.73 24.51
CA ARG A 404 -26.77 13.59 25.26
C ARG A 404 -25.77 12.66 25.94
N PHE A 405 -24.48 12.82 25.65
CA PHE A 405 -23.41 11.97 26.17
C PHE A 405 -22.98 12.42 27.58
N ARG A 406 -22.39 11.49 28.34
CA ARG A 406 -21.81 11.73 29.66
C ARG A 406 -20.54 10.90 29.79
N ILE A 407 -19.55 11.40 30.52
CA ILE A 407 -18.41 10.57 30.96
C ILE A 407 -18.84 9.64 32.11
N SER A 408 -18.02 8.65 32.47
CA SER A 408 -18.35 7.72 33.57
C SER A 408 -18.07 8.35 34.94
N ASP A 409 -18.95 8.00 35.87
CA ASP A 409 -18.89 8.12 37.34
C ASP A 409 -17.68 7.45 38.02
N LYS A 410 -16.81 6.79 37.26
CA LYS A 410 -15.61 6.12 37.77
C LYS A 410 -14.32 6.89 37.49
N ILE A 411 -14.35 7.87 36.59
CA ILE A 411 -13.13 8.56 36.13
C ILE A 411 -12.75 9.72 37.04
N THR A 412 -11.44 9.95 37.21
CA THR A 412 -10.89 11.24 37.62
C THR A 412 -10.60 12.06 36.36
N LEU A 413 -11.21 13.24 36.28
CA LEU A 413 -11.03 14.19 35.19
C LEU A 413 -10.00 15.25 35.60
N TRP A 414 -8.96 15.44 34.80
CA TRP A 414 -7.96 16.48 34.99
C TRP A 414 -8.18 17.57 33.92
N VAL A 415 -8.43 18.79 34.37
CA VAL A 415 -8.78 19.94 33.51
C VAL A 415 -7.82 21.11 33.75
N PRO A 416 -7.69 22.07 32.81
CA PRO A 416 -6.75 23.17 32.99
C PRO A 416 -7.11 24.03 34.20
N LYS A 417 -6.11 24.45 34.96
CA LYS A 417 -6.25 25.34 36.11
C LYS A 417 -7.18 26.54 35.87
N GLY A 418 -8.14 26.75 36.76
CA GLY A 418 -9.21 27.75 36.64
C GLY A 418 -10.45 27.28 35.87
N SER A 419 -10.45 26.09 35.26
CA SER A 419 -11.59 25.55 34.50
C SER A 419 -12.50 24.64 35.35
N GLY A 420 -12.07 24.25 36.55
CA GLY A 420 -12.70 23.20 37.36
C GLY A 420 -14.18 23.44 37.65
N ASP A 421 -14.57 24.67 37.98
CA ASP A 421 -15.97 25.00 38.27
C ASP A 421 -16.86 25.00 37.02
N ALA A 422 -16.31 25.36 35.85
CA ALA A 422 -17.03 25.23 34.59
C ALA A 422 -17.31 23.74 34.29
N TYR A 423 -16.32 22.86 34.46
CA TYR A 423 -16.49 21.41 34.25
C TYR A 423 -17.45 20.76 35.28
N LYS A 424 -17.46 21.23 36.54
CA LYS A 424 -18.45 20.80 37.56
C LYS A 424 -19.88 21.25 37.23
N ALA A 425 -20.06 22.38 36.54
CA ALA A 425 -21.36 22.88 36.13
C ALA A 425 -21.86 22.26 34.81
N ALA A 426 -20.95 21.85 33.91
CA ALA A 426 -21.29 21.40 32.57
C ALA A 426 -21.92 20.00 32.55
N PHE A 427 -23.04 19.87 31.82
CA PHE A 427 -23.78 18.62 31.69
C PHE A 427 -22.89 17.48 31.15
N GLY A 428 -22.90 16.36 31.85
CA GLY A 428 -22.23 15.13 31.45
C GLY A 428 -20.75 15.09 31.82
N TRP A 429 -20.06 16.24 31.88
CA TRP A 429 -18.74 16.40 32.52
C TRP A 429 -18.82 16.32 34.04
N ASN A 430 -19.85 16.93 34.61
CA ASN A 430 -20.19 16.88 36.03
C ASN A 430 -20.50 15.46 36.57
N HIS A 431 -20.50 14.45 35.71
CA HIS A 431 -20.67 13.05 36.08
C HIS A 431 -19.34 12.37 36.46
N ALA A 432 -18.18 13.00 36.29
CA ALA A 432 -16.89 12.47 36.77
C ALA A 432 -16.94 12.14 38.27
N LYS A 433 -16.21 11.11 38.70
CA LYS A 433 -16.03 10.79 40.13
C LYS A 433 -15.38 11.96 40.89
N GLU A 434 -14.43 12.59 40.22
CA GLU A 434 -13.58 13.64 40.78
C GLU A 434 -13.10 14.53 39.63
N ILE A 435 -13.09 15.85 39.84
CA ILE A 435 -12.57 16.83 38.88
C ILE A 435 -11.42 17.57 39.56
N LYS A 436 -10.22 17.46 38.98
CA LYS A 436 -8.97 18.07 39.44
C LYS A 436 -8.48 19.10 38.44
N GLU A 437 -7.76 20.09 38.96
CA GLU A 437 -7.08 21.09 38.15
C GLU A 437 -5.59 20.79 38.05
N GLU A 438 -5.02 21.00 36.86
CA GLU A 438 -3.58 20.92 36.56
C GLU A 438 -3.07 22.16 35.79
#